data_AF-A0A7Y5J5W5-F1
#
_entry.id   AF-A0A7Y5J5W5-F1
#
_cell.length_a   1.000
_cell.length_b   1.000
_cell.length_c   1.000
_cell.angle_alpha   90.00
_cell.angle_beta   90.00
_cell.angle_gamma   90.00
#
_symmetry.space_group_name_H-M   'P 1'
#
loop_
_entity.id
_entity.type
_entity.pdbx_description
1 polymer ?
#
loop_
_entity_poly.entity_id
_entity_poly.type
_entity_poly.pdbx_seq_one_letter_code
_entity_poly.pdbx_strand_id
1 'polypeptide(L)'
;KKINAKLPSGQKPYRLPTEAEWEYAARGGGKAVLFGNGKNIIDPKEINFNGSADYKKSYSVAGEYRQKTVPVGSLNSPNALGLHDMSGNVWEWCSDWYGAYPAGSQTNPTGPASGSYRVFRGGSWYVYPRYCRVAYRFGGTPDYRYSSVGFRLARTK
;
A
#
# COMPACT_ATOMS: atom_id res chain seq x y z
N LYS A 1 9.41 -20.09 0.40
CA LYS A 1 8.55 -20.49 1.53
C LYS A 1 7.09 -20.30 1.12
N LYS A 2 6.22 -21.31 1.27
CA LYS A 2 4.79 -21.17 0.95
C LYS A 2 4.10 -20.31 2.01
N ILE A 3 3.16 -19.45 1.60
CA ILE A 3 2.47 -18.52 2.50
C ILE A 3 1.57 -19.22 3.55
N ASN A 4 1.19 -20.46 3.28
CA ASN A 4 0.38 -21.32 4.14
C ASN A 4 1.20 -22.37 4.91
N ALA A 5 2.54 -22.31 4.89
CA ALA A 5 3.36 -23.23 5.67
C ALA A 5 3.26 -22.88 7.17
N LYS A 6 3.04 -23.89 8.02
CA LYS A 6 3.10 -23.71 9.48
C LYS A 6 4.46 -23.17 9.87
N LEU A 7 4.48 -22.16 10.74
CA LEU A 7 5.71 -21.66 11.30
C LEU A 7 6.28 -22.70 12.29
N PRO A 8 7.61 -22.84 12.38
CA PRO A 8 8.24 -23.60 13.45
C PRO A 8 7.76 -23.12 14.83
N SER A 9 7.70 -24.05 15.78
CA SER A 9 7.34 -23.73 17.18
C SER A 9 8.22 -22.60 17.71
N GLY A 10 7.61 -21.62 18.38
CA GLY A 10 8.30 -20.44 18.95
C GLY A 10 8.47 -19.24 18.00
N GLN A 11 8.10 -19.34 16.71
CA GLN A 11 8.11 -18.17 15.82
C GLN A 11 6.83 -17.34 15.93
N LYS A 12 6.97 -16.01 16.03
CA LYS A 12 5.83 -15.08 16.02
C LYS A 12 5.07 -15.18 14.68
N PRO A 13 3.73 -15.18 14.71
CA PRO A 13 2.92 -15.33 13.52
C PRO A 13 3.09 -14.13 12.57
N TYR A 14 3.00 -14.41 11.27
CA TYR A 14 2.77 -13.35 10.29
C TYR A 14 1.34 -12.83 10.43
N ARG A 15 1.17 -11.54 10.15
CA ARG A 15 -0.13 -10.86 10.13
C ARG A 15 -0.15 -9.84 9.00
N LEU A 16 -1.33 -9.28 8.74
CA LEU A 16 -1.41 -8.04 7.98
C LEU A 16 -0.83 -6.88 8.82
N PRO A 17 -0.22 -5.87 8.18
CA PRO A 17 0.16 -4.64 8.88
C PRO A 17 -1.10 -3.92 9.37
N THR A 18 -0.97 -3.15 10.45
CA THR A 18 -1.97 -2.12 10.73
C THR A 18 -1.90 -1.03 9.66
N GLU A 19 -2.96 -0.25 9.49
CA GLU A 19 -2.97 0.88 8.56
C GLU A 19 -1.83 1.86 8.88
N ALA A 20 -1.58 2.12 10.16
CA ALA A 20 -0.52 3.02 10.59
C ALA A 20 0.88 2.46 10.32
N GLU A 21 1.10 1.16 10.57
CA GLU A 21 2.35 0.49 10.23
C GLU A 21 2.61 0.53 8.72
N TRP A 22 1.57 0.28 7.92
CA TRP A 22 1.66 0.34 6.47
C TRP A 22 2.08 1.73 5.99
N GLU A 23 1.43 2.80 6.47
CA GLU A 23 1.77 4.17 6.04
C GLU A 23 3.17 4.58 6.51
N TYR A 24 3.56 4.24 7.75
CA TYR A 24 4.91 4.50 8.25
C TYR A 24 5.98 3.84 7.37
N ALA A 25 5.75 2.57 7.00
CA ALA A 25 6.62 1.81 6.12
C ALA A 25 6.64 2.38 4.69
N ALA A 26 5.48 2.74 4.14
CA ALA A 26 5.35 3.33 2.80
C ALA A 26 6.10 4.66 2.69
N ARG A 27 6.07 5.46 3.76
CA ARG A 27 6.82 6.71 3.90
C ARG A 27 8.32 6.52 4.12
N GLY A 28 8.85 5.31 4.05
CA GLY A 28 10.27 5.03 4.26
C GLY A 28 10.74 5.42 5.66
N GLY A 29 9.92 5.12 6.69
CA GLY A 29 10.18 5.49 8.08
C GLY A 29 9.51 6.79 8.49
N GLY A 30 8.28 7.03 8.05
CA GLY A 30 7.49 8.20 8.48
C GLY A 30 7.85 9.54 7.82
N LYS A 31 8.63 9.56 6.74
CA LYS A 31 9.02 10.79 6.04
C LYS A 31 7.82 11.49 5.35
N ALA A 32 7.94 12.80 5.19
CA ALA A 32 6.96 13.63 4.47
C ALA A 32 7.10 13.47 2.94
N VAL A 33 6.58 12.37 2.41
CA VAL A 33 6.56 12.04 0.97
C VAL A 33 5.14 11.77 0.48
N LEU A 34 4.89 11.95 -0.82
CA LEU A 34 3.61 11.63 -1.43
C LEU A 34 3.52 10.17 -1.88
N PHE A 35 4.63 9.57 -2.31
CA PHE A 35 4.66 8.24 -2.93
C PHE A 35 5.60 7.27 -2.22
N GLY A 36 5.27 5.99 -2.34
CA GLY A 36 5.86 4.87 -1.62
C GLY A 36 7.29 4.53 -2.02
N ASN A 37 7.85 5.19 -3.03
CA ASN A 37 9.28 5.16 -3.40
C ASN A 37 10.08 6.33 -2.77
N GLY A 38 9.46 7.12 -1.89
CA GLY A 38 10.11 8.24 -1.22
C GLY A 38 10.11 9.55 -2.01
N LYS A 39 9.31 9.66 -3.09
CA LYS A 39 9.25 10.85 -3.95
C LYS A 39 7.92 11.59 -3.85
N ASN A 40 7.93 12.83 -4.34
CA ASN A 40 6.73 13.70 -4.44
C ASN A 40 6.18 13.80 -5.87
N ILE A 41 6.82 13.15 -6.83
CA ILE A 41 6.33 12.98 -8.20
C ILE A 41 6.23 11.49 -8.47
N ILE A 42 5.11 11.04 -9.03
CA ILE A 42 4.92 9.66 -9.48
C ILE A 42 5.27 9.54 -10.96
N ASP A 43 6.11 8.56 -11.30
CA ASP A 43 6.56 8.28 -12.66
C ASP A 43 6.21 6.82 -13.02
N PRO A 44 5.54 6.56 -14.17
CA PRO A 44 5.17 5.20 -14.57
C PRO A 44 6.37 4.28 -14.83
N LYS A 45 7.60 4.82 -14.93
CA LYS A 45 8.84 4.03 -14.97
C LYS A 45 9.23 3.45 -13.60
N GLU A 46 8.76 4.04 -12.52
CA GLU A 46 9.17 3.70 -11.14
C GLU A 46 8.04 3.08 -10.32
N ILE A 47 6.80 3.43 -10.64
CA ILE A 47 5.59 2.95 -9.97
C ILE A 47 4.61 2.47 -11.05
N ASN A 48 3.98 1.32 -10.84
CA ASN A 48 3.01 0.77 -11.79
C ASN A 48 1.60 1.31 -11.53
N PHE A 49 1.10 2.22 -12.36
CA PHE A 49 -0.25 2.82 -12.27
C PHE A 49 -0.76 3.20 -13.67
N ASN A 50 -1.95 3.81 -13.75
CA ASN A 50 -2.43 4.38 -15.00
C ASN A 50 -1.74 5.73 -15.30
N GLY A 51 -0.64 5.64 -16.06
CA GLY A 51 0.18 6.77 -16.51
C GLY A 51 -0.40 7.60 -17.66
N SER A 52 -1.60 7.33 -18.15
CA SER A 52 -2.16 8.01 -19.33
C SER A 52 -2.25 9.53 -19.14
N ALA A 53 -1.98 10.28 -20.21
CA ALA A 53 -1.95 11.75 -20.21
C ALA A 53 -3.26 12.40 -19.72
N ASP A 54 -4.40 11.77 -19.99
CA ASP A 54 -5.73 12.24 -19.57
C ASP A 54 -5.88 12.38 -18.05
N TYR A 55 -5.10 11.62 -17.27
CA TYR A 55 -5.15 11.62 -15.81
C TYR A 55 -3.96 12.34 -15.16
N LYS A 56 -3.14 13.02 -15.97
CA LYS A 56 -1.96 13.74 -15.50
C LYS A 56 -2.33 14.79 -14.45
N LYS A 57 -1.57 14.82 -13.36
CA LYS A 57 -1.60 15.83 -12.30
C LYS A 57 -0.28 16.59 -12.25
N SER A 58 -0.24 17.67 -11.48
CA SER A 58 0.99 18.44 -11.23
C SER A 58 2.10 17.60 -10.58
N TYR A 59 1.71 16.54 -9.85
CA TYR A 59 2.61 15.62 -9.16
C TYR A 59 2.82 14.29 -9.89
N SER A 60 2.59 14.22 -11.21
CA SER A 60 2.77 12.98 -11.99
C SER A 60 3.37 13.23 -13.37
N VAL A 61 4.20 12.30 -13.82
CA VAL A 61 4.66 12.18 -15.20
C VAL A 61 3.66 11.34 -15.99
N ALA A 62 3.28 11.79 -17.19
CA ALA A 62 2.49 10.97 -18.12
C ALA A 62 3.40 9.94 -18.81
N GLY A 63 2.88 8.75 -19.08
CA GLY A 63 3.64 7.68 -19.71
C GLY A 63 2.86 6.36 -19.78
N GLU A 64 3.59 5.25 -19.72
CA GLU A 64 3.04 3.92 -19.92
C GLU A 64 1.91 3.58 -18.95
N TYR A 65 0.80 3.07 -19.49
CA TYR A 65 -0.23 2.38 -18.73
C TYR A 65 -0.17 0.88 -19.04
N ARG A 66 0.44 0.09 -18.15
CA ARG A 66 0.73 -1.34 -18.38
C ARG A 66 -0.50 -2.23 -18.43
N GLN A 67 -1.61 -1.80 -17.87
CA GLN A 67 -2.87 -2.55 -17.83
C GLN A 67 -2.79 -3.93 -17.16
N LYS A 68 -1.74 -4.17 -16.37
CA LYS A 68 -1.52 -5.41 -15.62
C LYS A 68 -0.55 -5.18 -14.46
N THR A 69 -0.48 -6.16 -13.56
CA THR A 69 0.56 -6.21 -12.53
C THR A 69 1.95 -6.43 -13.14
N VAL A 70 2.97 -6.03 -12.39
CA VAL A 70 4.37 -6.36 -12.67
C VAL A 70 4.93 -7.20 -11.54
N PRO A 71 5.99 -8.01 -11.77
CA PRO A 71 6.68 -8.72 -10.70
C PRO A 71 7.13 -7.73 -9.61
N VAL A 72 6.96 -8.11 -8.34
CA VAL A 72 7.33 -7.27 -7.19
C VAL A 72 8.81 -6.87 -7.30
N GLY A 73 9.09 -5.58 -7.15
CA GLY A 73 10.44 -5.01 -7.21
C GLY A 73 11.03 -4.82 -8.61
N SER A 74 10.32 -5.22 -9.68
CA SER A 74 10.86 -5.17 -11.06
C SER A 74 11.14 -3.76 -11.59
N LEU A 75 10.45 -2.74 -11.08
CA LEU A 75 10.73 -1.33 -11.42
C LEU A 75 11.89 -0.73 -10.62
N ASN A 76 12.49 -1.51 -9.71
CA ASN A 76 13.69 -1.15 -8.94
C ASN A 76 13.67 0.25 -8.29
N SER A 77 12.53 0.62 -7.68
CA SER A 77 12.36 1.91 -6.98
C SER A 77 11.96 1.68 -5.51
N PRO A 78 12.85 1.12 -4.66
CA PRO A 78 12.55 0.95 -3.25
C PRO A 78 12.57 2.28 -2.50
N ASN A 79 11.84 2.36 -1.37
CA ASN A 79 12.03 3.46 -0.43
C ASN A 79 13.25 3.25 0.49
N ALA A 80 13.45 4.19 1.43
CA ALA A 80 14.57 4.18 2.37
C ALA A 80 14.63 2.96 3.32
N LEU A 81 13.57 2.16 3.40
CA LEU A 81 13.53 0.90 4.15
C LEU A 81 13.75 -0.34 3.26
N GLY A 82 14.03 -0.15 1.96
CA GLY A 82 14.17 -1.24 1.00
C GLY A 82 12.85 -1.85 0.55
N LEU A 83 11.71 -1.21 0.83
CA LEU A 83 10.39 -1.72 0.45
C LEU A 83 10.03 -1.25 -0.96
N HIS A 84 9.64 -2.21 -1.80
CA HIS A 84 9.15 -1.98 -3.15
C HIS A 84 7.62 -1.95 -3.22
N ASP A 85 7.12 -1.28 -4.26
CA ASP A 85 5.71 -1.28 -4.66
C ASP A 85 4.75 -0.82 -3.55
N MET A 86 5.22 0.07 -2.65
CA MET A 86 4.37 0.69 -1.63
C MET A 86 3.39 1.72 -2.22
N SER A 87 3.51 2.03 -3.52
CA SER A 87 2.54 2.76 -4.32
C SER A 87 2.36 2.02 -5.64
N GLY A 88 1.13 1.94 -6.15
CA GLY A 88 0.80 1.26 -7.40
C GLY A 88 0.82 -0.28 -7.29
N ASN A 89 0.90 -0.94 -8.45
CA ASN A 89 0.84 -2.39 -8.66
C ASN A 89 -0.47 -3.02 -8.15
N VAL A 90 -0.66 -3.19 -6.84
CA VAL A 90 -1.90 -3.69 -6.23
C VAL A 90 -2.22 -2.95 -4.95
N TRP A 91 -3.52 -2.78 -4.68
CA TRP A 91 -3.97 -2.34 -3.37
C TRP A 91 -3.58 -3.39 -2.33
N GLU A 92 -3.19 -2.97 -1.15
CA GLU A 92 -2.75 -3.88 -0.10
C GLU A 92 -3.68 -3.81 1.12
N TRP A 93 -4.21 -4.98 1.51
CA TRP A 93 -5.01 -5.14 2.73
C TRP A 93 -4.22 -4.79 3.99
N CYS A 94 -4.88 -4.06 4.90
CA CYS A 94 -4.45 -3.84 6.28
C CYS A 94 -5.41 -4.55 7.25
N SER A 95 -4.98 -4.75 8.50
CA SER A 95 -5.80 -5.41 9.52
C SER A 95 -7.01 -4.59 9.98
N ASP A 96 -6.94 -3.27 9.85
CA ASP A 96 -7.85 -2.31 10.45
C ASP A 96 -9.23 -2.32 9.77
N TRP A 97 -10.28 -2.09 10.58
CA TRP A 97 -11.57 -1.67 10.03
C TRP A 97 -11.47 -0.25 9.47
N TYR A 98 -12.09 -0.01 8.33
CA TYR A 98 -12.20 1.30 7.73
C TYR A 98 -13.21 2.13 8.53
N GLY A 99 -12.78 3.30 9.00
CA GLY A 99 -13.60 4.24 9.75
C GLY A 99 -12.87 5.57 9.94
N ALA A 100 -13.51 6.46 10.71
CA ALA A 100 -12.92 7.73 11.09
C ALA A 100 -11.68 7.52 11.96
N TYR A 101 -10.70 8.41 11.82
CA TYR A 101 -9.57 8.43 12.75
C TYR A 101 -10.00 9.04 14.09
N PRO A 102 -9.57 8.48 15.21
CA PRO A 102 -9.77 9.11 16.51
C PRO A 102 -9.07 10.47 16.55
N ALA A 103 -9.61 11.41 17.31
CA ALA A 103 -8.98 12.70 17.53
C ALA A 103 -7.68 12.55 18.35
N GLY A 104 -6.70 13.40 18.07
CA GLY A 104 -5.43 13.45 18.80
C GLY A 104 -4.41 12.37 18.43
N SER A 105 -3.21 12.48 19.00
CA SER A 105 -2.09 11.57 18.77
C SER A 105 -2.40 10.16 19.29
N GLN A 106 -2.02 9.15 18.53
CA GLN A 106 -2.22 7.74 18.85
C GLN A 106 -0.89 7.01 18.96
N THR A 107 -0.83 5.98 19.80
CA THR A 107 0.33 5.08 19.90
C THR A 107 -0.09 3.70 19.40
N ASN A 108 0.54 3.23 18.30
CA ASN A 108 0.25 1.94 17.67
C ASN A 108 -1.26 1.68 17.43
N PRO A 109 -2.00 2.58 16.74
CA PRO A 109 -3.43 2.39 16.52
C PRO A 109 -3.71 1.16 15.66
N THR A 110 -4.81 0.48 15.97
CA THR A 110 -5.32 -0.71 15.26
C THR A 110 -6.67 -0.47 14.57
N GLY A 111 -7.06 0.80 14.45
CA GLY A 111 -8.34 1.21 13.90
C GLY A 111 -9.52 0.96 14.85
N PRO A 112 -10.76 1.19 14.37
CA PRO A 112 -11.99 0.90 15.11
C PRO A 112 -12.13 -0.58 15.48
N ALA A 113 -12.85 -0.87 16.56
CA ALA A 113 -13.09 -2.24 17.02
C ALA A 113 -13.96 -3.08 16.06
N SER A 114 -14.85 -2.43 15.31
CA SER A 114 -15.77 -3.08 14.36
C SER A 114 -15.99 -2.22 13.12
N GLY A 115 -16.51 -2.82 12.05
CA GLY A 115 -16.85 -2.14 10.81
C GLY A 115 -17.33 -3.13 9.74
N SER A 116 -17.75 -2.59 8.59
CA SER A 116 -18.18 -3.39 7.43
C SER A 116 -17.10 -3.55 6.37
N TYR A 117 -16.07 -2.68 6.40
CA TYR A 117 -15.01 -2.62 5.39
C TYR A 117 -13.65 -2.69 6.07
N ARG A 118 -12.70 -3.44 5.51
CA ARG A 118 -11.29 -3.40 5.91
C ARG A 118 -10.53 -2.39 5.05
N VAL A 119 -9.42 -1.88 5.55
CA VAL A 119 -8.62 -0.84 4.87
C VAL A 119 -7.77 -1.43 3.72
N PHE A 120 -7.71 -0.70 2.60
CA PHE A 120 -6.75 -0.83 1.51
C PHE A 120 -5.83 0.38 1.42
N ARG A 121 -4.55 0.15 1.10
CA ARG A 121 -3.59 1.23 0.84
C ARG A 121 -2.77 1.00 -0.45
N GLY A 122 -2.11 2.05 -0.92
CA GLY A 122 -1.09 1.97 -1.98
C GLY A 122 -1.55 2.26 -3.41
N GLY A 123 -2.83 2.12 -3.74
CA GLY A 123 -3.27 2.20 -5.14
C GLY A 123 -2.99 0.90 -5.90
N SER A 124 -3.17 0.89 -7.21
CA SER A 124 -2.96 -0.29 -8.05
C SER A 124 -2.53 0.08 -9.47
N TRP A 125 -2.30 -0.94 -10.30
CA TRP A 125 -1.89 -0.77 -11.70
C TRP A 125 -2.89 0.00 -12.58
N TYR A 126 -4.19 0.05 -12.24
CA TYR A 126 -5.22 0.69 -13.08
C TYR A 126 -5.69 2.06 -12.61
N VAL A 127 -5.35 2.47 -11.38
CA VAL A 127 -5.85 3.72 -10.80
C VAL A 127 -4.94 4.90 -11.14
N TYR A 128 -5.49 6.10 -10.99
CA TYR A 128 -4.83 7.37 -11.29
C TYR A 128 -3.87 7.82 -10.18
N PRO A 129 -2.94 8.76 -10.45
CA PRO A 129 -1.94 9.24 -9.50
C PRO A 129 -2.42 9.56 -8.08
N ARG A 130 -3.62 10.14 -7.93
CA ARG A 130 -4.19 10.53 -6.62
C ARG A 130 -4.34 9.34 -5.68
N TYR A 131 -4.72 8.18 -6.22
CA TYR A 131 -5.02 6.96 -5.48
C TYR A 131 -3.76 6.19 -5.05
N CYS A 132 -2.63 6.47 -5.71
CA CYS A 132 -1.34 5.88 -5.38
C CYS A 132 -0.59 6.60 -4.25
N ARG A 133 -1.12 7.72 -3.72
CA ARG A 133 -0.46 8.46 -2.65
C ARG A 133 -0.43 7.64 -1.36
N VAL A 134 0.66 7.73 -0.61
CA VAL A 134 0.83 7.02 0.68
C VAL A 134 -0.20 7.38 1.74
N ALA A 135 -0.84 8.55 1.63
CA ALA A 135 -1.91 9.00 2.53
C ALA A 135 -3.31 8.62 2.01
N TYR A 136 -3.44 8.13 0.77
CA TYR A 136 -4.74 7.71 0.25
C TYR A 136 -5.11 6.37 0.89
N ARG A 137 -6.38 6.27 1.28
CA ARG A 137 -6.97 5.09 1.91
C ARG A 137 -8.29 4.76 1.24
N PHE A 138 -8.53 3.48 1.04
CA PHE A 138 -9.78 2.96 0.51
C PHE A 138 -10.26 1.80 1.41
N GLY A 139 -11.45 1.27 1.15
CA GLY A 139 -11.99 0.15 1.92
C GLY A 139 -12.79 -0.81 1.07
N GLY A 140 -12.82 -2.08 1.48
CA GLY A 140 -13.57 -3.16 0.84
C GLY A 140 -14.15 -4.10 1.89
N THR A 141 -15.25 -4.79 1.57
CA THR A 141 -15.76 -5.83 2.46
C THR A 141 -14.70 -6.94 2.65
N PRO A 142 -14.64 -7.65 3.78
CA PRO A 142 -13.58 -8.63 4.04
C PRO A 142 -13.49 -9.77 3.00
N ASP A 143 -14.59 -10.05 2.31
CA ASP A 143 -14.70 -11.04 1.24
C ASP A 143 -14.38 -10.48 -0.15
N TYR A 144 -14.18 -9.16 -0.29
CA TYR A 144 -13.89 -8.49 -1.55
C TYR A 144 -12.59 -9.01 -2.17
N ARG A 145 -12.65 -9.37 -3.45
CA ARG A 145 -11.49 -9.80 -4.23
C ARG A 145 -11.55 -9.14 -5.59
N TYR A 146 -10.40 -8.67 -6.05
CA TYR A 146 -10.26 -8.07 -7.37
C TYR A 146 -8.86 -8.29 -7.90
N SER A 147 -8.69 -8.27 -9.22
CA SER A 147 -7.40 -8.50 -9.89
C SER A 147 -6.32 -7.45 -9.56
N SER A 148 -6.69 -6.38 -8.86
CA SER A 148 -5.80 -5.31 -8.43
C SER A 148 -5.63 -5.24 -6.91
N VAL A 149 -6.07 -6.25 -6.16
CA VAL A 149 -6.01 -6.27 -4.70
C VAL A 149 -5.15 -7.46 -4.26
N GLY A 150 -4.14 -7.17 -3.45
CA GLY A 150 -3.25 -8.13 -2.83
C GLY A 150 -3.02 -7.76 -1.36
N PHE A 151 -1.86 -8.18 -0.83
CA PHE A 151 -1.46 -7.91 0.54
C PHE A 151 0.03 -8.11 0.72
N ARG A 152 0.57 -7.57 1.83
CA ARG A 152 1.90 -7.90 2.33
C ARG A 152 1.84 -8.33 3.78
N LEU A 153 2.90 -9.01 4.22
CA LEU A 153 2.99 -9.52 5.58
C LEU A 153 3.79 -8.56 6.47
N ALA A 154 3.37 -8.47 7.72
CA ALA A 154 4.10 -7.90 8.83
C ALA A 154 4.35 -8.97 9.89
N ARG A 155 5.31 -8.73 10.77
CA ARG A 155 5.60 -9.59 11.92
C ARG A 155 6.12 -8.74 13.07
N THR A 156 5.60 -8.99 14.27
CA THR A 156 6.12 -8.38 15.49
C THR A 156 7.53 -8.92 15.75
N LYS A 157 8.48 -8.05 16.11
CA LYS A 157 9.81 -8.46 16.59
C LYS A 157 9.66 -9.15 17.93
#